data_AF-A0A8T3BXU6-F1
#
_entry.id   AF-A0A8T3BXU6-F1
#
_cell.length_a   1.000
_cell.length_b   1.000
_cell.length_c   1.000
_cell.angle_alpha   90.00
_cell.angle_beta   90.00
_cell.angle_gamma   90.00
#
_symmetry.space_group_name_H-M   'P 1'
#
loop_
_entity.id
_entity.type
_entity.pdbx_description
1 polymer ?
#
loop_
_entity_poly.entity_id
_entity_poly.type
_entity_poly.pdbx_seq_one_letter_code
_entity_poly.pdbx_strand_id
1 'polypeptide(L)'
;MFASSQPGNIESSNMEPKEKMGRGKIEIKRIENTTNRQVTFCKRRNGLLKKAYELSVLCDAEVALVIFSSRGRLYEYANNSVKGTIDRYKKANSDNSNSGSISEANSQYYQQEATKLRQQITNLQNSNRNLLGDALTTMSLRDLKQLETRLEKGINKIRSKKNELLHAEIDYMQKREMDLQTDNMYLRNKISDNERAQQHQHMNILPSTSAEYEVMPPFDSRSFLQVMENCCNDSLDQMLAEFLKYQKKIYLVCFVRKVWMQSLRVGDGCAIDFSLYYFMELVS
;
A
#
# COMPACT_ATOMS: atom_id res chain seq x y z
N MET A 1 91.65 -5.05 57.41
CA MET A 1 92.06 -5.70 56.14
C MET A 1 91.23 -5.10 55.03
N PHE A 2 91.86 -4.34 54.14
CA PHE A 2 91.23 -3.78 52.95
C PHE A 2 91.06 -4.88 51.90
N ALA A 3 89.87 -4.98 51.31
CA ALA A 3 89.64 -5.72 50.08
C ALA A 3 88.85 -4.82 49.12
N SER A 4 89.43 -4.66 47.95
CA SER A 4 89.00 -3.90 46.79
C SER A 4 87.78 -4.53 46.11
N SER A 5 86.88 -3.70 45.58
CA SER A 5 85.90 -4.11 44.58
C SER A 5 85.63 -2.92 43.66
N GLN A 6 85.82 -3.15 42.36
CA GLN A 6 85.77 -2.17 41.28
C GLN A 6 84.33 -1.68 41.02
N PRO A 7 84.13 -0.42 40.59
CA PRO A 7 82.82 0.07 40.17
C PRO A 7 82.48 -0.40 38.76
N GLY A 8 81.24 -0.85 38.59
CA GLY A 8 80.65 -1.24 37.31
C GLY A 8 80.54 -0.07 36.33
N ASN A 9 80.90 -0.36 35.08
CA ASN A 9 80.82 0.54 33.94
C ASN A 9 79.35 0.87 33.63
N ILE A 10 78.95 2.13 33.83
CA ILE A 10 77.71 2.67 33.26
C ILE A 10 78.08 3.19 31.87
N GLU A 11 77.80 2.41 30.82
CA GLU A 11 77.86 2.89 29.45
C GLU A 11 76.81 3.99 29.26
N SER A 12 77.30 5.22 29.36
CA SER A 12 76.58 6.43 28.96
C SER A 12 76.49 6.41 27.43
N SER A 13 75.36 5.92 26.91
CA SER A 13 75.05 6.08 25.49
C SER A 13 74.89 7.57 25.19
N ASN A 14 75.91 8.14 24.56
CA ASN A 14 75.86 9.46 23.94
C ASN A 14 74.67 9.51 22.97
N MET A 15 73.56 10.12 23.40
CA MET A 15 72.53 10.59 22.47
C MET A 15 73.12 11.80 21.74
N GLU A 16 73.74 11.55 20.59
CA GLU A 16 74.06 12.61 19.65
C GLU A 16 72.78 13.41 19.30
N PRO A 17 72.88 14.75 19.16
CA PRO A 17 71.76 15.54 18.67
C PRO A 17 71.42 15.06 17.25
N LYS A 18 70.27 14.40 17.09
CA LYS A 18 69.73 14.11 15.75
C LYS A 18 69.53 15.44 15.05
N GLU A 19 70.46 15.79 14.17
CA GLU A 19 70.26 16.84 13.18
C GLU A 19 68.90 16.62 12.54
N LYS A 20 68.09 17.68 12.48
CA LYS A 20 66.79 17.64 11.81
C LYS A 20 67.05 17.39 10.33
N MET A 21 67.05 16.11 9.95
CA MET A 21 67.05 15.64 8.58
C MET A 21 66.07 16.50 7.78
N GLY A 22 66.58 17.19 6.76
CA GLY A 22 65.81 18.09 5.92
C GLY A 22 64.68 17.38 5.16
N ARG A 23 64.04 18.09 4.23
CA ARG A 23 62.96 17.52 3.41
C ARG A 23 63.52 16.40 2.50
N GLY A 24 63.38 15.14 2.92
CA GLY A 24 63.75 13.98 2.13
C GLY A 24 62.95 13.86 0.83
N LYS A 25 63.63 13.51 -0.27
CA LYS A 25 63.00 13.20 -1.55
C LYS A 25 62.21 11.90 -1.42
N ILE A 26 60.98 11.87 -1.94
CA ILE A 26 60.12 10.68 -1.97
C ILE A 26 59.69 10.40 -3.41
N GLU A 27 59.50 9.12 -3.75
CA GLU A 27 58.98 8.71 -5.05
C GLU A 27 57.50 9.12 -5.22
N ILE A 28 57.09 9.45 -6.45
CA ILE A 28 55.70 9.76 -6.79
C ILE A 28 54.93 8.43 -7.00
N LYS A 29 54.61 7.78 -5.89
CA LYS A 29 53.73 6.60 -5.82
C LYS A 29 52.89 6.64 -4.53
N ARG A 30 51.91 5.75 -4.42
CA ARG A 30 51.09 5.62 -3.19
C ARG A 30 52.01 5.26 -2.01
N ILE A 31 51.88 6.00 -0.90
CA ILE A 31 52.62 5.70 0.33
C ILE A 31 51.92 4.56 1.05
N GLU A 32 52.59 3.42 1.23
CA GLU A 32 51.98 2.23 1.84
C GLU A 32 51.77 2.38 3.35
N ASN A 33 52.77 2.91 4.06
CA ASN A 33 52.69 3.16 5.49
C ASN A 33 51.58 4.17 5.82
N THR A 34 50.59 3.74 6.60
CA THR A 34 49.38 4.50 6.96
C THR A 34 49.69 5.80 7.71
N THR A 35 50.60 5.75 8.68
CA THR A 35 51.00 6.92 9.49
C THR A 35 51.72 7.96 8.64
N ASN A 36 52.69 7.53 7.84
CA ASN A 36 53.42 8.42 6.93
C ASN A 36 52.50 9.01 5.86
N ARG A 37 51.55 8.21 5.35
CA ARG A 37 50.53 8.65 4.40
C ARG A 37 49.63 9.72 5.03
N GLN A 38 49.19 9.54 6.27
CA GLN A 38 48.33 10.50 6.97
C GLN A 38 49.07 11.83 7.22
N VAL A 39 50.30 11.78 7.73
CA VAL A 39 51.11 12.98 7.96
C VAL A 39 51.39 13.72 6.65
N THR A 40 51.73 12.98 5.59
CA THR A 40 51.98 13.55 4.26
C THR A 40 50.72 14.16 3.66
N PHE A 41 49.56 13.50 3.79
CA PHE A 41 48.28 14.03 3.37
C PHE A 41 47.99 15.37 4.07
N CYS A 42 48.11 15.43 5.41
CA CYS A 42 47.88 16.67 6.14
C CYS A 42 48.81 17.81 5.67
N LYS A 43 50.10 17.53 5.48
CA LYS A 43 51.08 18.53 5.03
C LYS A 43 50.82 18.98 3.58
N ARG A 44 50.62 18.04 2.65
CA ARG A 44 50.40 18.35 1.23
C ARG A 44 49.06 19.01 0.98
N ARG A 45 47.99 18.56 1.64
CA ARG A 45 46.66 19.20 1.59
C ARG A 45 46.76 20.66 2.02
N ASN A 46 47.40 20.93 3.16
CA ASN A 46 47.57 22.31 3.64
C ASN A 46 48.46 23.14 2.70
N GLY A 47 49.53 22.57 2.16
CA GLY A 47 50.38 23.24 1.17
C GLY A 47 49.62 23.59 -0.11
N LEU A 48 48.80 22.67 -0.60
CA LEU A 48 47.97 22.86 -1.79
C LEU A 48 46.89 23.93 -1.57
N LEU A 49 46.22 23.91 -0.42
CA LEU A 49 45.26 24.94 -0.02
C LEU A 49 45.91 26.33 0.02
N LYS A 50 47.11 26.44 0.60
CA LYS A 50 47.87 27.71 0.58
C LYS A 50 48.20 28.17 -0.83
N LYS A 51 48.60 27.26 -1.72
CA LYS A 51 48.89 27.61 -3.11
C LYS A 51 47.65 28.02 -3.90
N ALA A 52 46.52 27.35 -3.68
CA ALA A 52 45.24 27.75 -4.26
C ALA A 52 44.83 29.16 -3.79
N TYR A 53 45.00 29.45 -2.49
CA TYR A 53 44.75 30.77 -1.94
C TYR A 53 45.67 31.84 -2.54
N GLU A 54 46.98 31.62 -2.54
CA GLU A 54 47.96 32.55 -3.14
C GLU A 54 47.61 32.85 -4.60
N LEU A 55 47.30 31.83 -5.41
CA LEU A 55 46.92 32.01 -6.81
C LEU A 55 45.64 32.84 -6.96
N SER A 56 44.62 32.56 -6.15
CA SER A 56 43.36 33.30 -6.22
C SER A 56 43.51 34.78 -5.87
N VAL A 57 44.35 35.11 -4.89
CA VAL A 57 44.57 36.49 -4.43
C VAL A 57 45.51 37.25 -5.36
N LEU A 58 46.62 36.64 -5.77
CA LEU A 58 47.64 37.33 -6.57
C LEU A 58 47.19 37.61 -8.00
N CYS A 59 46.36 36.72 -8.57
CA CYS A 59 45.95 36.81 -9.96
C CYS A 59 44.45 37.10 -10.15
N ASP A 60 43.72 37.36 -9.07
CA ASP A 60 42.24 37.46 -9.06
C ASP A 60 41.56 36.29 -9.80
N ALA A 61 42.15 35.11 -9.66
CA ALA A 61 41.70 33.91 -10.36
C ALA A 61 40.59 33.23 -9.55
N GLU A 62 39.50 32.83 -10.20
CA GLU A 62 38.52 31.96 -9.56
C GLU A 62 39.09 30.55 -9.43
N VAL A 63 39.23 30.10 -8.17
CA VAL A 63 39.84 28.81 -7.85
C VAL A 63 38.94 28.07 -6.86
N ALA A 64 38.62 26.82 -7.18
CA ALA A 64 37.97 25.88 -6.27
C ALA A 64 38.80 24.59 -6.17
N LEU A 65 38.98 24.10 -4.95
CA LEU A 65 39.72 22.87 -4.63
C LEU A 65 38.88 21.99 -3.73
N VAL A 66 38.70 20.72 -4.10
CA VAL A 66 37.92 19.73 -3.36
C VAL A 66 38.78 18.49 -3.15
N ILE A 67 38.92 18.06 -1.89
CA ILE A 67 39.77 16.93 -1.50
C ILE A 67 38.98 16.00 -0.59
N PHE A 68 38.80 14.75 -1.02
CA PHE A 68 38.28 13.68 -0.18
C PHE A 68 39.43 12.85 0.39
N SER A 69 39.46 12.70 1.71
CA SER A 69 40.34 11.71 2.34
C SER A 69 39.83 10.29 2.09
N SER A 70 40.71 9.29 2.23
CA SER A 70 40.32 7.87 2.17
C SER A 70 39.33 7.45 3.28
N ARG A 71 39.09 8.31 4.27
CA ARG A 71 38.08 8.13 5.33
C ARG A 71 36.77 8.84 5.03
N GLY A 72 36.60 9.38 3.82
CA GLY A 72 35.40 10.12 3.40
C GLY A 72 35.30 11.56 3.92
N ARG A 73 36.27 12.06 4.68
CA ARG A 73 36.27 13.46 5.12
C ARG A 73 36.55 14.40 3.95
N LEU A 74 35.68 15.39 3.78
CA LEU A 74 35.79 16.48 2.81
C LEU A 74 36.67 17.61 3.37
N TYR A 75 37.56 18.10 2.51
CA TYR A 75 38.31 19.34 2.71
C TYR A 75 38.19 20.17 1.44
N GLU A 76 37.80 21.42 1.55
CA GLU A 76 37.55 22.28 0.40
C GLU A 76 38.07 23.70 0.61
N TYR A 77 38.29 24.37 -0.51
CA TYR A 77 38.58 25.80 -0.57
C TYR A 77 37.97 26.37 -1.85
N ALA A 78 37.35 27.54 -1.73
CA ALA A 78 36.93 28.36 -2.85
C ALA A 78 37.00 29.83 -2.43
N ASN A 79 37.32 30.73 -3.36
CA ASN A 79 37.27 32.17 -3.12
C ASN A 79 35.81 32.69 -3.06
N ASN A 80 34.93 32.11 -3.87
CA ASN A 80 33.48 32.38 -3.85
C ASN A 80 32.72 31.18 -3.26
N SER A 81 32.18 30.31 -4.12
CA SER A 81 31.54 29.07 -3.68
C SER A 81 31.95 27.93 -4.60
N VAL A 82 32.21 26.76 -4.01
CA VAL A 82 32.52 25.54 -4.77
C VAL A 82 31.41 25.26 -5.79
N LYS A 83 30.15 25.42 -5.37
CA LYS A 83 28.98 25.28 -6.24
C LYS A 83 29.03 26.26 -7.43
N GLY A 84 29.25 27.55 -7.18
CA GLY A 84 29.30 28.57 -8.24
C GLY A 84 30.43 28.34 -9.24
N THR A 85 31.61 27.93 -8.78
CA THR A 85 32.73 27.61 -9.67
C THR A 85 32.46 26.35 -10.49
N ILE A 86 31.84 25.31 -9.91
CA ILE A 86 31.38 24.11 -10.63
C ILE A 86 30.33 24.48 -11.68
N ASP A 87 29.37 25.34 -11.35
CA ASP A 87 28.32 25.78 -12.27
C ASP A 87 28.91 26.59 -13.44
N ARG A 88 29.91 27.45 -13.19
CA ARG A 88 30.66 28.16 -14.23
C ARG A 88 31.45 27.21 -15.13
N TYR A 89 32.11 26.21 -14.56
CA TYR A 89 32.81 25.16 -15.31
C TYR A 89 31.85 24.38 -16.22
N LYS A 90 30.68 23.98 -15.70
CA LYS A 90 29.65 23.30 -16.49
C LYS A 90 29.21 24.16 -17.67
N LYS A 91 28.91 25.44 -17.43
CA LYS A 91 28.51 26.39 -18.49
C LYS A 91 29.59 26.55 -19.56
N ALA A 92 30.84 26.77 -19.14
CA ALA A 92 31.97 26.93 -20.06
C ALA A 92 32.23 25.69 -20.93
N ASN A 93 31.94 24.49 -20.42
CA ASN A 93 32.05 23.26 -21.19
C ASN A 93 30.84 23.01 -22.11
N SER A 94 29.62 23.40 -21.69
CA SER A 94 28.41 23.32 -22.51
C SER A 94 28.50 24.21 -23.75
N ASP A 95 29.13 25.39 -23.62
CA ASP A 95 29.27 26.36 -24.72
C ASP A 95 30.30 25.93 -25.79
N ASN A 96 31.17 24.94 -25.50
CA ASN A 96 32.35 24.66 -26.34
C ASN A 96 32.29 23.39 -27.22
N SER A 97 31.44 22.39 -26.93
CA SER A 97 30.97 21.34 -27.87
C SER A 97 30.34 20.13 -27.18
N ASN A 98 29.14 19.74 -27.64
CA ASN A 98 28.67 18.36 -27.90
C ASN A 98 29.21 17.18 -27.05
N SER A 99 29.30 17.34 -25.73
CA SER A 99 29.55 16.21 -24.82
C SER A 99 28.59 16.31 -23.65
N GLY A 100 27.41 15.68 -23.81
CA GLY A 100 26.43 15.52 -22.75
C GLY A 100 27.11 15.02 -21.48
N SER A 101 27.07 15.83 -20.44
CA SER A 101 27.64 15.47 -19.15
C SER A 101 26.89 14.27 -18.58
N ILE A 102 27.56 13.40 -17.82
CA ILE A 102 26.93 12.30 -17.06
C ILE A 102 25.76 12.82 -16.20
N SER A 103 25.80 14.09 -15.79
CA SER A 103 24.72 14.76 -15.06
C SER A 103 23.48 15.04 -15.91
N GLU A 104 23.63 15.41 -17.18
CA GLU A 104 22.52 15.57 -18.13
C GLU A 104 21.95 14.21 -18.52
N ALA A 105 22.79 13.20 -18.72
CA ALA A 105 22.34 11.83 -18.96
C ALA A 105 21.50 11.29 -17.78
N ASN A 106 21.95 11.53 -16.53
CA ASN A 106 21.19 11.14 -15.34
C ASN A 106 19.88 11.94 -15.19
N SER A 107 19.91 13.26 -15.42
CA SER A 107 18.70 14.09 -15.38
C SER A 107 17.68 13.67 -16.44
N GLN A 108 18.13 13.42 -17.67
CA GLN A 108 17.29 12.92 -18.76
C GLN A 108 16.73 11.52 -18.47
N TYR A 109 17.54 10.62 -17.89
CA TYR A 109 17.07 9.30 -17.47
C TYR A 109 15.93 9.41 -16.44
N TYR A 110 16.10 10.19 -15.38
CA TYR A 110 15.04 10.38 -14.38
C TYR A 110 13.80 11.08 -14.95
N GLN A 111 13.99 12.00 -15.89
CA GLN A 111 12.88 12.66 -16.58
C GLN A 111 12.10 11.70 -17.49
N GLN A 112 12.78 10.77 -18.17
CA GLN A 112 12.14 9.71 -18.94
C GLN A 112 11.38 8.74 -18.03
N GLU A 113 11.98 8.29 -16.93
CA GLU A 113 11.30 7.42 -15.95
C GLU A 113 10.07 8.09 -15.35
N ALA A 114 10.17 9.37 -14.98
CA ALA A 114 9.03 10.15 -14.50
C ALA A 114 7.91 10.25 -15.55
N THR A 115 8.28 10.40 -16.83
CA THR A 115 7.30 10.46 -17.94
C THR A 115 6.60 9.12 -18.13
N LYS A 116 7.34 8.00 -18.09
CA LYS A 116 6.78 6.65 -18.14
C LYS A 116 5.79 6.41 -17.00
N LEU A 117 6.16 6.78 -15.78
CA LEU A 117 5.28 6.64 -14.60
C LEU A 117 4.02 7.50 -14.74
N ARG A 118 4.12 8.75 -15.20
CA ARG A 118 2.96 9.61 -15.46
C ARG A 118 2.02 9.01 -16.52
N GLN A 119 2.58 8.41 -17.56
CA GLN A 119 1.80 7.73 -18.59
C GLN A 119 1.09 6.49 -18.03
N GLN A 120 1.75 5.69 -17.19
CA GLN A 120 1.13 4.56 -16.51
C GLN A 120 -0.02 5.00 -15.60
N ILE A 121 0.16 6.08 -14.83
CA ILE A 121 -0.91 6.65 -13.99
C ILE A 121 -2.10 7.06 -14.84
N THR A 122 -1.86 7.77 -15.95
CA THR A 122 -2.91 8.21 -16.87
C THR A 122 -3.66 7.02 -17.47
N ASN A 123 -2.93 5.98 -17.88
CA ASN A 123 -3.52 4.76 -18.44
C ASN A 123 -4.38 4.02 -17.40
N LEU A 124 -3.91 3.92 -16.16
CA LEU A 124 -4.66 3.31 -15.06
C LEU A 124 -5.91 4.11 -14.73
N GLN A 125 -5.82 5.44 -14.67
CA GLN A 125 -6.96 6.32 -14.42
C GLN A 125 -8.00 6.21 -15.53
N ASN A 126 -7.58 6.20 -16.79
CA ASN A 126 -8.48 5.99 -17.93
C ASN A 126 -9.13 4.60 -17.89
N SER A 127 -8.36 3.55 -17.59
CA SER A 127 -8.94 2.21 -17.41
C SER A 127 -9.98 2.18 -16.28
N ASN A 128 -9.75 2.91 -15.19
CA ASN A 128 -10.68 2.93 -14.06
C ASN A 128 -11.97 3.67 -14.42
N ARG A 129 -11.87 4.80 -15.13
CA ARG A 129 -13.02 5.51 -15.71
C ARG A 129 -13.85 4.62 -16.62
N ASN A 130 -13.19 3.89 -17.52
CA ASN A 130 -13.89 2.99 -18.43
C ASN A 130 -14.61 1.87 -17.66
N LEU A 131 -13.99 1.30 -16.62
CA LEU A 131 -14.64 0.30 -15.76
C LEU A 131 -15.88 0.85 -15.03
N LEU A 132 -15.90 2.15 -14.72
CA LEU A 132 -17.04 2.85 -14.12
C LEU A 132 -18.12 3.27 -15.15
N GLY A 133 -17.89 3.04 -16.44
CA GLY A 133 -18.82 3.37 -17.51
C GLY A 133 -18.66 4.76 -18.11
N ASP A 134 -17.59 5.49 -17.75
CA ASP A 134 -17.28 6.79 -18.35
C ASP A 134 -16.48 6.64 -19.65
N ALA A 135 -16.55 7.67 -20.52
CA ALA A 135 -15.76 7.80 -21.75
C ALA A 135 -15.84 6.62 -22.76
N LEU A 136 -16.86 5.76 -22.64
CA LEU A 136 -17.04 4.57 -23.48
C LEU A 136 -17.25 4.89 -24.97
N THR A 137 -17.76 6.08 -25.29
CA THR A 137 -17.99 6.54 -26.67
C THR A 137 -16.72 6.64 -27.49
N THR A 138 -15.57 6.82 -26.83
CA THR A 138 -14.25 6.94 -27.47
C THR A 138 -13.53 5.59 -27.62
N MET A 139 -14.11 4.51 -27.11
CA MET A 139 -13.52 3.17 -27.17
C MET A 139 -13.89 2.45 -28.47
N SER A 140 -12.97 1.61 -28.96
CA SER A 140 -13.29 0.72 -30.07
C SER A 140 -14.27 -0.39 -29.63
N LEU A 141 -15.06 -0.91 -30.57
CA LEU A 141 -15.97 -2.03 -30.30
C LEU A 141 -15.27 -3.27 -29.73
N ARG A 142 -14.02 -3.52 -30.18
CA ARG A 142 -13.20 -4.63 -29.67
C ARG A 142 -12.88 -4.43 -28.19
N ASP A 143 -12.43 -3.23 -27.82
CA ASP A 143 -12.04 -2.93 -26.45
C ASP A 143 -13.25 -2.89 -25.52
N LEU A 144 -14.40 -2.41 -26.03
CA LEU A 144 -15.66 -2.41 -25.29
C LEU A 144 -16.13 -3.84 -24.98
N LYS A 145 -16.04 -4.76 -25.95
CA LYS A 145 -16.36 -6.18 -25.73
C LYS A 145 -15.42 -6.84 -24.73
N GLN A 146 -14.13 -6.50 -24.76
CA GLN A 146 -13.16 -6.98 -23.78
C GLN A 146 -13.48 -6.45 -22.37
N LEU A 147 -13.87 -5.18 -22.26
CA LEU A 147 -14.27 -4.56 -21.01
C LEU A 147 -15.52 -5.24 -20.42
N GLU A 148 -16.54 -5.47 -21.24
CA GLU A 148 -17.76 -6.22 -20.87
C GLU A 148 -17.40 -7.61 -20.31
N THR A 149 -16.59 -8.38 -21.05
CA THR A 149 -16.16 -9.71 -20.61
C THR A 149 -15.39 -9.67 -19.27
N ARG A 150 -14.58 -8.62 -19.04
CA ARG A 150 -13.87 -8.44 -17.78
C ARG A 150 -14.82 -8.12 -16.63
N LEU A 151 -15.81 -7.25 -16.86
CA LEU A 151 -16.81 -6.88 -15.86
C LEU A 151 -17.70 -8.07 -15.51
N GLU A 152 -18.17 -8.85 -16.48
CA GLU A 152 -18.97 -10.06 -16.26
C GLU A 152 -18.21 -11.07 -15.38
N LYS A 153 -16.94 -11.34 -15.69
CA LYS A 153 -16.09 -12.20 -14.87
C LYS A 153 -15.92 -11.66 -13.45
N GLY A 154 -15.74 -10.34 -13.29
CA GLY A 154 -15.64 -9.69 -11.99
C GLY A 154 -16.92 -9.84 -11.15
N ILE A 155 -18.07 -9.55 -11.75
CA ILE A 155 -19.39 -9.65 -11.10
C ILE A 155 -19.66 -11.10 -10.69
N ASN A 156 -19.38 -12.07 -11.56
CA ASN A 156 -19.59 -13.48 -11.24
C ASN A 156 -18.71 -13.94 -10.05
N LYS A 157 -17.46 -13.48 -9.97
CA LYS A 157 -16.59 -13.75 -8.82
C LYS A 157 -17.14 -13.15 -7.53
N ILE A 158 -17.56 -11.88 -7.57
CA ILE A 158 -18.13 -11.19 -6.40
C ILE A 158 -19.40 -11.91 -5.93
N ARG A 159 -20.29 -12.27 -6.86
CA ARG A 159 -21.53 -13.00 -6.56
C ARG A 159 -21.25 -14.36 -5.93
N SER A 160 -20.32 -15.13 -6.51
CA SER A 160 -19.93 -16.43 -5.97
C SER A 160 -19.40 -16.30 -4.55
N LYS A 161 -18.52 -15.32 -4.29
CA LYS A 161 -17.96 -15.13 -2.96
C LYS A 161 -19.00 -14.65 -1.94
N LYS A 162 -19.89 -13.74 -2.36
CA LYS A 162 -21.00 -13.30 -1.51
C LYS A 162 -21.92 -14.47 -1.15
N ASN A 163 -22.21 -15.34 -2.10
CA ASN A 163 -23.03 -16.53 -1.87
C ASN A 163 -22.36 -17.51 -0.89
N GLU A 164 -21.07 -17.77 -1.07
CA GLU A 164 -20.27 -18.60 -0.15
C GLU A 164 -20.31 -18.06 1.29
N LEU A 165 -20.14 -16.75 1.46
CA LEU A 165 -20.19 -16.11 2.78
C LEU A 165 -21.60 -16.14 3.40
N LEU A 166 -22.64 -15.93 2.60
CA LEU A 166 -24.02 -16.03 3.05
C LEU A 166 -24.36 -17.46 3.51
N HIS A 167 -23.94 -18.48 2.78
CA HIS A 167 -24.12 -19.88 3.20
C HIS A 167 -23.42 -20.16 4.52
N ALA A 168 -22.16 -19.73 4.68
CA ALA A 168 -21.43 -19.90 5.93
C ALA A 168 -22.13 -19.22 7.12
N GLU A 169 -22.73 -18.04 6.92
CA GLU A 169 -23.48 -17.33 7.95
C GLU A 169 -24.78 -18.06 8.33
N ILE A 170 -25.51 -18.57 7.33
CA ILE A 170 -26.72 -19.38 7.56
C ILE A 170 -26.39 -20.62 8.38
N ASP A 171 -25.34 -21.37 7.99
CA ASP A 171 -24.92 -22.58 8.69
C ASP A 171 -24.52 -22.27 10.16
N TYR A 172 -23.86 -21.14 10.38
CA TYR A 172 -23.50 -20.67 11.73
C TYR A 172 -24.73 -20.33 12.57
N MET A 173 -25.70 -19.60 12.00
CA MET A 173 -26.94 -19.24 12.68
C MET A 173 -27.79 -20.48 13.02
N GLN A 174 -27.93 -21.43 12.09
CA GLN A 174 -28.67 -22.67 12.31
C GLN A 174 -28.05 -23.53 13.42
N LYS A 175 -26.72 -23.63 13.45
CA LYS A 175 -26.03 -24.33 14.53
C LYS A 175 -26.28 -23.68 15.88
N ARG A 176 -26.19 -22.34 15.94
CA ARG A 176 -26.45 -21.58 17.16
C ARG A 176 -27.90 -21.72 17.63
N GLU A 177 -28.86 -21.75 16.71
CA GLU A 177 -30.26 -22.01 17.03
C GLU A 177 -30.43 -23.39 17.67
N MET A 178 -29.83 -24.43 17.08
CA MET A 178 -29.88 -25.80 17.60
C MET A 178 -29.28 -25.91 19.01
N ASP A 179 -28.13 -25.28 19.25
CA ASP A 179 -27.49 -25.25 20.57
C ASP A 179 -28.42 -24.57 21.60
N LEU A 180 -28.99 -23.41 21.26
CA LEU A 180 -29.93 -22.69 22.14
C LEU A 180 -31.23 -23.46 22.40
N GLN A 181 -31.76 -24.16 21.39
CA GLN A 181 -32.94 -25.01 21.56
C GLN A 181 -32.64 -26.18 22.52
N THR A 182 -31.45 -26.77 22.40
CA THR A 182 -30.97 -27.85 23.27
C THR A 182 -30.85 -27.38 24.71
N ASP A 183 -30.20 -26.23 24.93
CA ASP A 183 -30.06 -25.62 26.26
C ASP A 183 -31.41 -25.24 26.86
N ASN A 184 -32.33 -24.68 26.07
CA ASN A 184 -33.69 -24.36 26.53
C ASN A 184 -34.46 -25.61 26.95
N MET A 185 -34.35 -26.71 26.19
CA MET A 185 -34.99 -27.98 26.55
C MET A 185 -34.42 -28.53 27.86
N TYR A 186 -33.10 -28.47 28.03
CA TYR A 186 -32.43 -28.88 29.26
C TYR A 186 -32.90 -28.06 30.48
N LEU A 187 -32.98 -26.73 30.35
CA LEU A 187 -33.45 -25.85 31.42
C LEU A 187 -34.91 -26.11 31.79
N ARG A 188 -35.79 -26.33 30.80
CA ARG A 188 -37.20 -26.69 31.05
C ARG A 188 -37.33 -28.00 31.83
N ASN A 189 -36.54 -29.01 31.48
CA ASN A 189 -36.51 -30.27 32.23
C ASN A 189 -36.04 -30.05 33.68
N LYS A 190 -34.98 -29.26 33.89
CA LYS A 190 -34.51 -28.91 35.23
C LYS A 190 -35.53 -28.15 36.07
N ILE A 191 -36.26 -27.22 35.46
CA ILE A 191 -37.33 -26.47 36.15
C ILE A 191 -38.42 -27.45 36.61
N SER A 192 -38.90 -28.32 35.71
CA SER A 192 -39.90 -29.35 36.05
C SER A 192 -39.42 -30.27 37.18
N ASP A 193 -38.15 -30.70 37.17
CA ASP A 193 -37.60 -31.54 38.24
C ASP A 193 -37.52 -30.80 39.59
N ASN A 194 -37.16 -29.51 39.57
CA ASN A 194 -37.10 -28.69 40.77
C ASN A 194 -38.49 -28.37 41.33
N GLU A 195 -39.47 -28.10 40.47
CA GLU A 195 -40.88 -27.94 40.84
C GLU A 195 -41.45 -29.21 41.49
N ARG A 196 -41.13 -30.39 40.94
CA ARG A 196 -41.48 -31.68 41.55
C ARG A 196 -40.83 -31.86 42.92
N ALA A 197 -39.56 -31.49 43.07
CA ALA A 197 -38.87 -31.56 44.36
C ALA A 197 -39.48 -30.59 45.40
N GLN A 198 -39.88 -29.39 44.99
CA GLN A 198 -40.58 -28.43 45.85
C GLN A 198 -41.98 -28.92 46.25
N GLN A 199 -42.74 -29.53 45.33
CA GLN A 199 -44.03 -30.15 45.66
C GLN A 199 -43.88 -31.29 46.68
N HIS A 200 -42.81 -32.11 46.59
CA HIS A 200 -42.51 -33.13 47.60
C HIS A 200 -42.13 -32.54 48.96
N GLN A 201 -41.50 -31.35 49.00
CA GLN A 201 -41.25 -30.64 50.25
C GLN A 201 -42.51 -30.00 50.84
N HIS A 202 -43.42 -29.51 49.99
CA HIS A 202 -44.67 -28.85 50.40
C HIS A 202 -45.76 -29.87 50.84
N MET A 203 -45.70 -31.13 50.40
CA MET A 203 -46.59 -32.21 50.85
C MET A 203 -46.35 -32.70 52.29
N ASN A 204 -45.35 -32.16 53.00
CA ASN A 204 -45.14 -32.41 54.43
C ASN A 204 -45.82 -31.38 55.36
N ILE A 205 -46.60 -30.42 54.83
CA ILE A 205 -47.40 -29.48 55.64
C ILE A 205 -48.81 -29.32 55.00
N LEU A 206 -49.84 -29.69 55.76
CA LEU A 206 -51.28 -29.80 55.38
C LEU A 206 -51.99 -28.41 55.28
N PRO A 207 -53.28 -28.31 54.84
CA PRO A 207 -53.66 -27.76 53.54
C PRO A 207 -54.53 -26.48 53.62
N SER A 208 -55.07 -26.09 52.46
CA SER A 208 -56.21 -25.17 52.21
C SER A 208 -55.87 -23.70 51.95
N THR A 209 -56.07 -23.26 50.71
CA THR A 209 -57.18 -22.38 50.28
C THR A 209 -56.99 -22.00 48.81
N SER A 210 -58.12 -21.73 48.17
CA SER A 210 -58.34 -21.38 46.77
C SER A 210 -57.36 -20.35 46.18
N ALA A 211 -56.80 -20.66 45.00
CA ALA A 211 -56.42 -19.66 44.01
C ALA A 211 -56.64 -20.25 42.62
N GLU A 212 -57.65 -19.73 41.93
CA GLU A 212 -57.82 -19.86 40.49
C GLU A 212 -56.52 -19.43 39.80
N TYR A 213 -55.87 -20.34 39.09
CA TYR A 213 -54.85 -19.99 38.10
C TYR A 213 -55.40 -20.42 36.75
N GLU A 214 -55.68 -19.43 35.91
CA GLU A 214 -56.06 -19.61 34.51
C GLU A 214 -55.11 -20.61 33.85
N VAL A 215 -55.69 -21.69 33.33
CA VAL A 215 -55.01 -22.59 32.40
C VAL A 215 -54.69 -21.74 31.16
N MET A 216 -53.44 -21.27 31.05
CA MET A 216 -52.93 -20.76 29.78
C MET A 216 -53.15 -21.84 28.73
N PRO A 217 -53.70 -21.51 27.54
CA PRO A 217 -54.01 -22.51 26.54
C PRO A 217 -52.74 -23.27 26.14
N PRO A 218 -52.85 -24.55 25.73
CA PRO A 218 -51.69 -25.33 25.32
C PRO A 218 -51.00 -24.57 24.19
N PHE A 219 -49.70 -24.32 24.35
CA PHE A 219 -48.90 -23.68 23.30
C PHE A 219 -48.84 -24.64 22.11
N ASP A 220 -49.63 -24.37 21.08
CA ASP A 220 -49.71 -25.21 19.90
C ASP A 220 -48.48 -24.95 19.01
N SER A 221 -47.47 -25.82 19.13
CA SER A 221 -46.23 -25.78 18.36
C SER A 221 -46.44 -25.77 16.84
N ARG A 222 -47.62 -26.21 16.35
CA ARG A 222 -47.97 -26.12 14.93
C ARG A 222 -48.23 -24.69 14.48
N SER A 223 -48.82 -23.85 15.33
CA SER A 223 -49.12 -22.46 14.98
C SER A 223 -47.84 -21.61 14.87
N PHE A 224 -46.85 -21.85 15.76
CA PHE A 224 -45.56 -21.13 15.71
C PHE A 224 -44.67 -21.56 14.54
N LEU A 225 -44.62 -22.86 14.22
CA LEU A 225 -43.92 -23.34 13.03
C LEU A 225 -44.59 -22.86 11.74
N GLN A 226 -45.93 -22.84 11.67
CA GLN A 226 -46.66 -22.30 10.51
C GLN A 226 -46.44 -20.79 10.34
N VAL A 227 -46.37 -20.01 11.43
CA VAL A 227 -46.09 -18.57 11.38
C VAL A 227 -44.62 -18.28 11.04
N MET A 228 -43.66 -19.08 11.51
CA MET A 228 -42.24 -18.95 11.15
C MET A 228 -41.97 -19.42 9.71
N GLU A 229 -42.64 -20.47 9.25
CA GLU A 229 -42.56 -20.95 7.87
C GLU A 229 -43.21 -19.94 6.91
N ASN A 230 -44.33 -19.31 7.30
CA ASN A 230 -44.95 -18.24 6.52
C ASN A 230 -44.11 -16.94 6.54
N CYS A 231 -43.55 -16.51 7.68
CA CYS A 231 -42.68 -15.32 7.74
C CYS A 231 -41.35 -15.51 7.00
N CYS A 232 -40.80 -16.73 6.99
CA CYS A 232 -39.56 -17.04 6.28
C CYS A 232 -39.82 -17.17 4.76
N ASN A 233 -40.95 -17.78 4.37
CA ASN A 233 -41.38 -17.83 2.97
C ASN A 233 -41.76 -16.45 2.43
N ASP A 234 -42.43 -15.60 3.21
CA ASP A 234 -42.75 -14.22 2.80
C ASP A 234 -41.47 -13.39 2.60
N SER A 235 -40.45 -13.56 3.44
CA SER A 235 -39.15 -12.86 3.31
C SER A 235 -38.33 -13.38 2.11
N LEU A 236 -38.35 -14.69 1.86
CA LEU A 236 -37.69 -15.30 0.70
C LEU A 236 -38.41 -14.98 -0.61
N ASP A 237 -39.73 -15.00 -0.63
CA ASP A 237 -40.54 -14.59 -1.78
C ASP A 237 -40.43 -13.09 -2.03
N GLN A 238 -40.27 -12.26 -0.99
CA GLN A 238 -40.04 -10.83 -1.14
C GLN A 238 -38.62 -10.53 -1.66
N MET A 239 -37.60 -11.27 -1.19
CA MET A 239 -36.24 -11.20 -1.75
C MET A 239 -36.16 -11.76 -3.17
N LEU A 240 -36.84 -12.88 -3.47
CA LEU A 240 -36.90 -13.44 -4.83
C LEU A 240 -37.71 -12.53 -5.75
N ALA A 241 -38.78 -11.90 -5.28
CA ALA A 241 -39.54 -10.91 -6.04
C ALA A 241 -38.70 -9.67 -6.32
N GLU A 242 -37.93 -9.15 -5.36
CA GLU A 242 -37.00 -8.04 -5.60
C GLU A 242 -35.87 -8.44 -6.56
N PHE A 243 -35.31 -9.64 -6.39
CA PHE A 243 -34.26 -10.16 -7.26
C PHE A 243 -34.78 -10.38 -8.70
N LEU A 244 -35.98 -10.94 -8.86
CA LEU A 244 -36.64 -11.10 -10.15
C LEU A 244 -37.07 -9.76 -10.75
N LYS A 245 -37.45 -8.77 -9.94
CA LYS A 245 -37.74 -7.39 -10.39
C LYS A 245 -36.46 -6.72 -10.90
N TYR A 246 -35.32 -6.95 -10.24
CA TYR A 246 -34.02 -6.46 -10.68
C TYR A 246 -33.53 -7.16 -11.95
N GLN A 247 -33.67 -8.49 -12.02
CA GLN A 247 -33.35 -9.28 -13.21
C GLN A 247 -34.24 -8.91 -14.40
N LYS A 248 -35.55 -8.74 -14.20
CA LYS A 248 -36.49 -8.28 -15.24
C LYS A 248 -36.15 -6.87 -15.71
N LYS A 249 -35.79 -5.94 -14.82
CA LYS A 249 -35.33 -4.60 -15.20
C LYS A 249 -34.06 -4.65 -16.07
N ILE A 250 -33.07 -5.46 -15.69
CA ILE A 250 -31.84 -5.63 -16.48
C ILE A 250 -32.15 -6.26 -17.84
N TYR A 251 -32.95 -7.33 -17.88
CA TYR A 251 -33.31 -7.99 -19.14
C TYR A 251 -34.09 -7.06 -20.06
N LEU A 252 -35.00 -6.26 -19.52
CA LEU A 252 -35.80 -5.30 -20.28
C LEU A 252 -34.95 -4.14 -20.81
N VAL A 253 -34.02 -3.61 -20.01
CA VAL A 253 -33.04 -2.61 -20.48
C VAL A 253 -32.17 -3.16 -21.60
N CYS A 254 -31.68 -4.40 -21.45
CA CYS A 254 -30.92 -5.09 -22.50
C CYS A 254 -31.75 -5.36 -23.75
N PHE A 255 -33.02 -5.74 -23.61
CA PHE A 255 -33.93 -6.01 -24.72
C PHE A 255 -34.29 -4.74 -25.49
N VAL A 256 -34.67 -3.66 -24.79
CA VAL A 256 -34.96 -2.35 -25.39
C VAL A 256 -33.74 -1.81 -26.11
N ARG A 257 -32.54 -1.93 -25.52
CA ARG A 257 -31.29 -1.54 -26.17
C ARG A 257 -31.00 -2.35 -27.44
N LYS A 258 -31.37 -3.64 -27.45
CA LYS A 258 -31.20 -4.52 -28.62
C LYS A 258 -32.18 -4.18 -29.74
N VAL A 259 -33.45 -3.90 -29.41
CA VAL A 259 -34.50 -3.49 -30.37
C VAL A 259 -34.22 -2.10 -30.94
N TRP A 260 -33.75 -1.16 -30.12
CA TRP A 260 -33.33 0.17 -30.55
C TRP A 260 -32.15 0.12 -31.53
N MET A 261 -31.13 -0.69 -31.24
CA MET A 261 -30.00 -0.93 -32.16
C MET A 261 -30.42 -1.65 -33.45
N GLN A 262 -31.46 -2.49 -33.41
CA GLN A 262 -31.99 -3.14 -34.60
C GLN A 262 -32.76 -2.14 -35.49
N SER A 263 -33.58 -1.25 -34.90
CA SER A 263 -34.37 -0.23 -35.63
C SER A 263 -33.50 0.85 -36.27
N LEU A 264 -32.43 1.29 -35.60
CA LEU A 264 -31.41 2.18 -36.17
C LEU A 264 -30.73 1.62 -37.43
N ARG A 265 -30.72 0.29 -37.59
CA ARG A 265 -30.13 -0.38 -38.75
C ARG A 265 -31.09 -0.47 -39.94
N VAL A 266 -32.41 -0.40 -39.69
CA VAL A 266 -33.46 -0.54 -40.73
C VAL A 266 -33.97 0.82 -41.22
N GLY A 267 -33.74 1.91 -40.46
CA GLY A 267 -34.07 3.27 -40.90
C GLY A 267 -35.54 3.67 -40.71
N ASP A 268 -36.31 2.86 -40.00
CA ASP A 268 -37.72 3.12 -39.72
C ASP A 268 -37.89 4.14 -38.58
N GLY A 269 -38.05 5.42 -38.94
CA GLY A 269 -38.22 6.52 -37.99
C GLY A 269 -39.42 6.38 -37.05
N CYS A 270 -40.49 5.71 -37.47
CA CYS A 270 -41.69 5.51 -36.65
C CYS A 270 -41.48 4.55 -35.46
N ALA A 271 -40.50 3.65 -35.51
CA ALA A 271 -40.21 2.71 -34.41
C ALA A 271 -39.47 3.37 -33.24
N ILE A 272 -38.77 4.48 -33.50
CA ILE A 272 -37.95 5.19 -32.53
C ILE A 272 -38.84 5.95 -31.52
N ASP A 273 -39.90 6.60 -32.02
CA ASP A 273 -40.83 7.35 -31.18
C ASP A 273 -41.69 6.42 -30.29
N PHE A 274 -42.13 5.28 -30.83
CA PHE A 274 -42.88 4.28 -30.05
C PHE A 274 -42.03 3.66 -28.92
N SER A 275 -40.73 3.45 -29.18
CA SER A 275 -39.81 2.87 -28.20
C SER A 275 -39.39 3.87 -27.12
N LEU A 276 -39.35 5.17 -27.41
CA LEU A 276 -39.12 6.21 -26.41
C LEU A 276 -40.33 6.44 -25.50
N TYR A 277 -41.54 6.40 -26.05
CA TYR A 277 -42.78 6.55 -25.28
C TYR A 277 -42.93 5.43 -24.25
N TYR A 278 -42.73 4.17 -24.66
CA TYR A 278 -42.73 3.02 -23.75
C TYR A 278 -41.60 3.07 -22.72
N PHE A 279 -40.42 3.59 -23.08
CA PHE A 279 -39.30 3.74 -22.15
C PHE A 279 -39.58 4.80 -21.08
N MET A 280 -40.24 5.90 -21.42
CA MET A 280 -40.65 6.95 -20.46
C MET A 280 -41.79 6.48 -19.54
N GLU A 281 -42.74 5.70 -20.06
CA GLU A 281 -43.85 5.14 -19.30
C GLU A 281 -43.42 4.00 -18.35
N LEU A 282 -42.29 3.32 -18.64
CA LEU A 282 -41.69 2.27 -17.80
C LEU A 282 -40.72 2.79 -16.72
N VAL A 283 -40.28 4.04 -16.83
CA VAL A 283 -39.35 4.69 -15.88
C VAL A 283 -40.08 5.54 -14.83
N SER A 284 -41.37 5.87 -15.05
CA SER A 284 -42.28 6.40 -14.03
C SER A 284 -42.87 5.29 -13.16
#